data_AF-A0A1U8CWH1-F1
#
_entry.id   AF-A0A1U8CWH1-F1
#
_cell.length_a   1.000
_cell.length_b   1.000
_cell.length_c   1.000
_cell.angle_alpha   90.00
_cell.angle_beta   90.00
_cell.angle_gamma   90.00
#
_symmetry.space_group_name_H-M   'P 1'
#
loop_
_entity.id
_entity.type
_entity.pdbx_description
1 polymer ?
#
loop_
_entity_poly.entity_id
_entity_poly.type
_entity_poly.pdbx_seq_one_letter_code
_entity_poly.pdbx_strand_id
1 'polypeptide(L)'
;MGEPDPLGSGQLAAGRSWCLRRLGMDREWLQLEAASEVTIGRGFGVTYQLMSKICPLMISRNHCVLKQNPEGQWTIMDNKSLNGVWLNRERLAPLQVYCIQKGDHIQLGVPLESKESAEYEYEVIEEDWERLSPRLALKNNQAVGRTKDLRTKRKFSLDGVESPTAEGPSDLKCRVTAVSCDATAEPVKSRGKGEASSQPSRCLCPKVTSLKASDKATGNQACPTLPKVIELYPKKQKAANPSASQSSLELFKVNMSRILKLKTQMYEKQMAVLSVRRQTRKGNLKRIVRMEKELQDLQSQLCAEQAQQQARVEQLEKTFQEEEHHLQGLETEQGEQDLKQQLAQALQEHRALMEELNRSKKDFEKIIQAKNKELEQTKEEKEKVQAQKEEVLSHVNDVLENELQCVICSEYFIEAVTLNCAHSFCSFCISEWMKRKLECPICRKDIESRTHSLVLDNCINKMVDNLSSEVRERRSILLRERKGTLY
;
A
#
# COMPACT_ATOMS: atom_id res chain seq x y z
N MET A 1 66.66 2.10 36.59
CA MET A 1 66.32 3.33 35.86
C MET A 1 66.38 3.01 34.38
N GLY A 2 65.23 2.86 33.76
CA GLY A 2 65.08 2.56 32.33
C GLY A 2 63.59 2.56 32.02
N GLU A 3 63.17 3.40 31.08
CA GLU A 3 61.80 3.38 30.55
C GLU A 3 61.63 2.24 29.54
N PRO A 4 60.38 1.81 29.34
CA PRO A 4 59.96 1.37 28.02
C PRO A 4 58.63 1.99 27.55
N ASP A 5 58.69 2.55 26.33
CA ASP A 5 57.69 2.77 25.27
C ASP A 5 56.16 2.79 25.54
N PRO A 6 55.44 3.79 24.97
CA PRO A 6 53.98 3.84 24.97
C PRO A 6 53.37 3.05 23.79
N LEU A 7 53.49 1.72 23.79
CA LEU A 7 52.67 0.85 22.93
C LEU A 7 51.36 0.47 23.62
N GLY A 8 50.50 1.47 23.80
CA GLY A 8 49.11 1.31 24.23
C GLY A 8 48.25 0.69 23.13
N SER A 9 48.38 -0.61 22.91
CA SER A 9 47.48 -1.38 22.06
C SER A 9 46.05 -1.27 22.61
N GLY A 10 45.20 -0.55 21.90
CA GLY A 10 43.79 -0.38 22.27
C GLY A 10 43.12 -1.76 22.37
N GLN A 11 42.80 -2.18 23.59
CA GLN A 11 42.07 -3.41 23.83
C GLN A 11 40.70 -3.29 23.14
N LEU A 12 40.52 -4.07 22.08
CA LEU A 12 39.22 -4.36 21.50
C LEU A 12 38.40 -5.11 22.55
N ALA A 13 37.73 -4.37 23.43
CA ALA A 13 36.73 -4.90 24.32
C ALA A 13 35.70 -5.69 23.50
N ALA A 14 35.27 -6.86 24.00
CA ALA A 14 34.28 -7.71 23.36
C ALA A 14 32.95 -6.94 23.24
N GLY A 15 32.78 -6.23 22.12
CA GLY A 15 31.77 -5.22 21.95
C GLY A 15 30.42 -5.83 21.64
N ARG A 16 29.49 -5.72 22.60
CA ARG A 16 28.06 -5.84 22.28
C ARG A 16 27.64 -4.68 21.40
N SER A 17 26.85 -4.98 20.39
CA SER A 17 26.33 -3.99 19.45
C SER A 17 24.81 -4.12 19.36
N TRP A 18 24.15 -2.96 19.31
CA TRP A 18 22.72 -2.90 19.07
C TRP A 18 22.45 -3.21 17.60
N CYS A 19 21.43 -3.99 17.31
CA CYS A 19 21.01 -4.26 15.94
C CYS A 19 19.51 -4.47 15.81
N LEU A 20 19.03 -4.36 14.58
CA LEU A 20 17.69 -4.77 14.17
C LEU A 20 17.78 -6.17 13.56
N ARG A 21 17.38 -7.20 14.31
CA ARG A 21 17.27 -8.58 13.82
C ARG A 21 16.06 -8.68 12.90
N ARG A 22 16.25 -9.14 11.66
CA ARG A 22 15.13 -9.38 10.74
C ARG A 22 14.31 -10.57 11.23
N LEU A 23 13.00 -10.39 11.43
CA LEU A 23 12.12 -11.49 11.80
C LEU A 23 11.92 -12.43 10.60
N GLY A 24 11.92 -13.74 10.86
CA GLY A 24 11.84 -14.78 9.83
C GLY A 24 13.10 -14.98 8.98
N MET A 25 14.21 -14.27 9.22
CA MET A 25 15.46 -14.41 8.45
C MET A 25 16.72 -14.29 9.32
N ASP A 26 17.61 -15.30 9.25
CA ASP A 26 18.95 -15.28 9.89
C ASP A 26 19.99 -14.39 9.16
N ARG A 27 19.55 -13.51 8.26
CA ARG A 27 20.37 -12.60 7.44
C ARG A 27 19.66 -11.25 7.26
N GLU A 28 20.36 -10.27 6.71
CA GLU A 28 19.89 -8.88 6.52
C GLU A 28 19.62 -8.12 7.83
N TRP A 29 20.41 -8.41 8.88
CA TRP A 29 20.32 -7.70 10.15
C TRP A 29 20.99 -6.33 10.06
N LEU A 30 20.41 -5.30 10.69
CA LEU A 30 20.88 -3.92 10.54
C LEU A 30 21.64 -3.49 11.82
N GLN A 31 22.95 -3.31 11.73
CA GLN A 31 23.78 -2.84 12.84
C GLN A 31 23.47 -1.37 13.16
N LEU A 32 23.33 -1.05 14.45
CA LEU A 32 23.17 0.30 14.99
C LEU A 32 24.50 0.76 15.62
N GLU A 33 25.23 1.63 14.92
CA GLU A 33 26.52 2.16 15.37
C GLU A 33 26.34 3.44 16.18
N ALA A 34 26.71 3.41 17.47
CA ALA A 34 26.50 4.50 18.44
C ALA A 34 26.93 5.89 17.94
N ALA A 35 28.04 5.96 17.20
CA ALA A 35 28.58 7.22 16.68
C ALA A 35 27.93 7.71 15.37
N SER A 36 26.88 7.06 14.85
CA SER A 36 26.33 7.33 13.53
C SER A 36 24.80 7.30 13.45
N GLU A 37 24.25 8.14 12.59
CA GLU A 37 22.85 8.09 12.22
C GLU A 37 22.61 6.94 11.23
N VAL A 38 21.68 6.04 11.56
CA VAL A 38 21.32 4.90 10.71
C VAL A 38 20.03 5.24 9.97
N THR A 39 20.15 5.48 8.67
CA THR A 39 19.01 5.76 7.80
C THR A 39 18.62 4.51 7.01
N ILE A 40 17.32 4.25 6.90
CA ILE A 40 16.76 3.07 6.23
C ILE A 40 15.75 3.52 5.18
N GLY A 41 15.78 2.91 4.00
CA GLY A 41 14.86 3.19 2.91
C GLY A 41 15.27 2.50 1.61
N ARG A 42 14.59 2.77 0.50
CA ARG A 42 14.96 2.23 -0.83
C ARG A 42 15.86 3.15 -1.68
N GLY A 43 16.16 4.35 -1.19
CA GLY A 43 16.97 5.34 -1.92
C GLY A 43 18.46 5.01 -1.91
N PHE A 44 19.24 5.65 -2.77
CA PHE A 44 20.70 5.48 -2.80
C PHE A 44 21.46 6.33 -1.78
N GLY A 45 20.78 7.17 -1.01
CA GLY A 45 21.36 8.07 0.00
C GLY A 45 21.16 7.61 1.45
N VAL A 46 20.82 6.34 1.68
CA VAL A 46 20.60 5.78 3.02
C VAL A 46 21.70 4.80 3.44
N THR A 47 21.85 4.56 4.75
CA THR A 47 22.81 3.62 5.34
C THR A 47 22.52 2.18 4.90
N TYR A 48 21.25 1.77 5.00
CA TYR A 48 20.77 0.44 4.57
C TYR A 48 19.67 0.56 3.51
N GLN A 49 19.99 0.10 2.30
CA GLN A 49 19.05 0.10 1.17
C GLN A 49 18.17 -1.17 1.20
N LEU A 50 16.87 -1.01 1.43
CA LEU A 50 15.89 -2.10 1.38
C LEU A 50 15.26 -2.18 -0.01
N MET A 51 15.37 -3.36 -0.64
CA MET A 51 14.89 -3.61 -2.00
C MET A 51 14.00 -4.86 -2.03
N SER A 52 12.69 -4.66 -1.91
CA SER A 52 11.71 -5.74 -2.04
C SER A 52 11.68 -6.27 -3.47
N LYS A 53 11.59 -7.59 -3.60
CA LYS A 53 11.30 -8.26 -4.88
C LYS A 53 9.80 -8.34 -5.18
N ILE A 54 8.95 -8.14 -4.17
CA ILE A 54 7.50 -8.35 -4.22
C ILE A 54 6.77 -7.02 -4.40
N CYS A 55 7.10 -6.02 -3.57
CA CYS A 55 6.51 -4.69 -3.56
C CYS A 55 7.58 -3.58 -3.43
N PRO A 56 8.38 -3.30 -4.49
CA PRO A 56 9.49 -2.33 -4.45
C PRO A 56 9.11 -0.90 -4.02
N LEU A 57 7.82 -0.55 -4.06
CA LEU A 57 7.29 0.77 -3.67
C LEU A 57 6.76 0.83 -2.23
N MET A 58 6.75 -0.29 -1.49
CA MET A 58 6.28 -0.34 -0.09
C MET A 58 7.13 0.54 0.84
N ILE A 59 8.45 0.56 0.62
CA ILE A 59 9.40 1.34 1.41
C ILE A 59 9.65 2.71 0.74
N SER A 60 9.75 3.76 1.55
CA SER A 60 10.07 5.12 1.08
C SER A 60 11.56 5.26 0.74
N ARG A 61 11.93 6.25 -0.08
CA ARG A 61 13.35 6.52 -0.43
C ARG A 61 14.22 6.73 0.81
N ASN A 62 13.73 7.53 1.74
CA ASN A 62 14.13 7.62 3.13
C ASN A 62 12.86 7.29 3.91
N HIS A 63 12.87 6.25 4.75
CA HIS A 63 11.66 5.70 5.36
C HIS A 63 11.68 5.92 6.88
N CYS A 64 12.75 5.49 7.56
CA CYS A 64 12.99 5.84 8.96
C CYS A 64 14.45 6.19 9.22
N VAL A 65 14.67 6.81 10.37
CA VAL A 65 15.98 7.20 10.89
C VAL A 65 16.10 6.68 12.32
N LEU A 66 17.23 6.05 12.64
CA LEU A 66 17.58 5.64 13.99
C LEU A 66 18.86 6.35 14.44
N LYS A 67 18.86 6.87 15.66
CA LYS A 67 19.97 7.63 16.23
C LYS A 67 19.93 7.57 17.76
N GLN A 68 21.07 7.66 18.42
CA GLN A 68 21.11 7.91 19.86
C GLN A 68 20.77 9.37 20.18
N ASN A 69 19.98 9.57 21.23
CA ASN A 69 19.75 10.89 21.82
C ASN A 69 21.02 11.34 22.61
N PRO A 70 21.08 12.60 23.11
CA PRO A 70 22.22 13.08 23.90
C PRO A 70 22.48 12.30 25.20
N GLU A 71 21.52 11.48 25.65
CA GLU A 71 21.59 10.64 26.85
C GLU A 71 22.11 9.22 26.54
N GLY A 72 22.38 8.91 25.25
CA GLY A 72 22.86 7.60 24.78
C GLY A 72 21.75 6.57 24.49
N GLN A 73 20.48 6.91 24.70
CA GLN A 73 19.36 6.03 24.39
C GLN A 73 19.07 6.00 22.89
N TRP A 74 18.85 4.81 22.32
CA TRP A 74 18.44 4.67 20.93
C TRP A 74 17.02 5.17 20.71
N THR A 75 16.83 5.90 19.61
CA THR A 75 15.54 6.43 19.17
C THR A 75 15.29 6.10 17.70
N ILE A 76 14.01 6.00 17.34
CA ILE A 76 13.51 5.88 15.96
C ILE A 76 12.59 7.05 15.62
N MET A 77 12.61 7.47 14.36
CA MET A 77 11.74 8.51 13.80
C MET A 77 11.25 8.09 12.41
N ASP A 78 9.94 8.22 12.16
CA ASP A 78 9.34 8.11 10.83
C ASP A 78 9.68 9.36 9.99
N ASN A 79 10.38 9.18 8.87
CA ASN A 79 10.79 10.28 7.99
C ASN A 79 9.72 10.58 6.93
N LYS A 80 8.48 10.84 7.39
CA LYS A 80 7.27 11.03 6.56
C LYS A 80 7.10 9.92 5.52
N SER A 81 7.25 8.67 5.94
CA SER A 81 7.08 7.54 5.03
C SER A 81 5.62 7.38 4.58
N LEU A 82 5.44 6.91 3.34
CA LEU A 82 4.10 6.83 2.72
C LEU A 82 3.24 5.76 3.42
N ASN A 83 3.82 4.58 3.61
CA ASN A 83 3.15 3.44 4.25
C ASN A 83 3.45 3.35 5.75
N GLY A 84 4.22 4.29 6.31
CA GLY A 84 4.46 4.45 7.74
C GLY A 84 5.41 3.42 8.39
N VAL A 85 5.72 3.67 9.68
CA VAL A 85 6.64 2.88 10.53
C VAL A 85 5.95 2.57 11.85
N TRP A 86 5.70 1.29 12.19
CA TRP A 86 5.05 0.92 13.45
C TRP A 86 6.09 0.44 14.48
N LEU A 87 5.85 0.73 15.76
CA LEU A 87 6.62 0.24 16.90
C LEU A 87 5.67 -0.50 17.84
N ASN A 88 5.96 -1.76 18.15
CA ASN A 88 5.11 -2.62 19.01
C ASN A 88 3.62 -2.64 18.59
N ARG A 89 3.36 -2.62 17.27
CA ARG A 89 2.04 -2.53 16.61
C ARG A 89 1.35 -1.16 16.70
N GLU A 90 1.94 -0.16 17.33
CA GLU A 90 1.44 1.22 17.32
C GLU A 90 2.05 2.03 16.17
N ARG A 91 1.22 2.84 15.49
CA ARG A 91 1.65 3.66 14.36
C ARG A 91 2.38 4.91 14.85
N LEU A 92 3.67 5.05 14.53
CA LEU A 92 4.43 6.25 14.85
C LEU A 92 3.89 7.48 14.08
N ALA A 93 3.96 8.65 14.72
CA ALA A 93 3.66 9.92 14.09
C ALA A 93 4.85 10.42 13.24
N PRO A 94 4.62 10.96 12.03
CA PRO A 94 5.71 11.48 11.19
C PRO A 94 6.53 12.58 11.87
N LEU A 95 7.86 12.47 11.78
CA LEU A 95 8.85 13.35 12.44
C LEU A 95 8.83 13.38 13.97
N GLN A 96 8.04 12.53 14.64
CA GLN A 96 8.13 12.38 16.09
C GLN A 96 9.21 11.34 16.45
N VAL A 97 9.97 11.63 17.50
CA VAL A 97 11.05 10.78 18.01
C VAL A 97 10.51 9.87 19.11
N TYR A 98 10.80 8.57 19.01
CA TYR A 98 10.40 7.54 19.97
C TYR A 98 11.61 6.78 20.46
N CYS A 99 11.75 6.60 21.77
CA CYS A 99 12.80 5.76 22.33
C CYS A 99 12.51 4.27 22.08
N ILE A 100 13.55 3.49 21.77
CA ILE A 100 13.45 2.03 21.59
C ILE A 100 14.27 1.28 22.64
N GLN A 101 13.80 0.09 22.99
CA GLN A 101 14.35 -0.81 24.01
C GLN A 101 14.59 -2.21 23.44
N LYS A 102 15.36 -3.02 24.16
CA LYS A 102 15.63 -4.41 23.77
C LYS A 102 14.35 -5.24 23.85
N GLY A 103 13.99 -5.90 22.74
CA GLY A 103 12.74 -6.64 22.57
C GLY A 103 11.64 -5.88 21.81
N ASP A 104 11.85 -4.60 21.48
CA ASP A 104 10.88 -3.84 20.69
C ASP A 104 10.79 -4.36 19.25
N HIS A 105 9.58 -4.33 18.70
CA HIS A 105 9.27 -4.79 17.35
C HIS A 105 9.02 -3.59 16.43
N ILE A 106 9.82 -3.45 15.38
CA ILE A 106 9.75 -2.37 14.39
C ILE A 106 9.26 -2.93 13.06
N GLN A 107 8.15 -2.38 12.55
CA GLN A 107 7.55 -2.75 11.27
C GLN A 107 7.69 -1.59 10.27
N LEU A 108 8.22 -1.87 9.08
CA LEU A 108 8.37 -0.87 8.01
C LEU A 108 7.34 -1.13 6.90
N GLY A 109 6.39 -0.21 6.72
CA GLY A 109 5.24 -0.38 5.84
C GLY A 109 4.15 -1.28 6.40
N VAL A 110 3.25 -1.76 5.54
CA VAL A 110 2.06 -2.56 5.90
C VAL A 110 2.11 -3.98 5.32
N PRO A 111 1.41 -4.95 5.93
CA PRO A 111 1.17 -6.26 5.32
C PRO A 111 0.48 -6.11 3.96
N LEU A 112 0.79 -7.02 3.04
CA LEU A 112 0.03 -7.18 1.79
C LEU A 112 -1.24 -7.99 2.06
N GLU A 113 -2.29 -7.80 1.27
CA GLU A 113 -3.60 -8.48 1.46
C GLU A 113 -3.50 -10.02 1.55
N SER A 114 -2.45 -10.62 0.97
CA SER A 114 -2.17 -12.06 1.00
C SER A 114 -1.21 -12.52 2.12
N LYS A 115 -0.89 -11.65 3.10
CA LYS A 115 0.06 -11.93 4.19
C LYS A 115 -0.40 -11.36 5.54
N GLU A 116 -0.12 -12.11 6.60
CA GLU A 116 -0.42 -11.71 7.98
C GLU A 116 0.59 -10.69 8.55
N SER A 117 1.82 -10.69 8.05
CA SER A 117 2.93 -9.82 8.47
C SER A 117 3.46 -8.95 7.33
N ALA A 118 4.13 -7.84 7.68
CA ALA A 118 4.83 -7.01 6.72
C ALA A 118 6.14 -7.68 6.27
N GLU A 119 6.64 -7.32 5.09
CA GLU A 119 7.91 -7.90 4.58
C GLU A 119 9.12 -7.52 5.45
N TYR A 120 9.08 -6.34 6.07
CA TYR A 120 10.18 -5.74 6.82
C TYR A 120 9.80 -5.55 8.29
N GLU A 121 9.85 -6.66 9.04
CA GLU A 121 9.70 -6.67 10.49
C GLU A 121 11.04 -6.96 11.16
N TYR A 122 11.35 -6.20 12.20
CA TYR A 122 12.60 -6.29 12.93
C TYR A 122 12.36 -6.32 14.44
N GLU A 123 13.26 -6.97 15.15
CA GLU A 123 13.34 -6.93 16.61
C GLU A 123 14.62 -6.23 17.05
N VAL A 124 14.49 -5.29 17.98
CA VAL A 124 15.62 -4.54 18.56
C VAL A 124 16.33 -5.45 19.55
N ILE A 125 17.56 -5.86 19.22
CA ILE A 125 18.38 -6.71 20.09
C ILE A 125 19.77 -6.14 20.32
N GLU A 126 20.42 -6.65 21.35
CA GLU A 126 21.82 -6.37 21.67
C GLU A 126 22.53 -7.72 21.80
N GLU A 127 23.53 -7.94 20.95
CA GLU A 127 24.26 -9.21 20.77
C GLU A 127 25.76 -8.95 20.61
N ASP A 128 26.56 -10.00 20.80
CA ASP A 128 28.02 -9.92 20.67
C ASP A 128 28.43 -9.85 19.18
N TRP A 129 29.44 -9.02 18.86
CA TRP A 129 29.88 -8.76 17.47
C TRP A 129 30.17 -10.02 16.63
N GLU A 130 30.75 -11.05 17.25
CA GLU A 130 31.07 -12.33 16.59
C GLU A 130 29.83 -13.03 16.02
N ARG A 131 28.69 -12.94 16.73
CA ARG A 131 27.41 -13.53 16.32
C ARG A 131 26.68 -12.68 15.28
N LEU A 132 26.87 -11.37 15.35
CA LEU A 132 26.26 -10.40 14.44
C LEU A 132 26.93 -10.41 13.06
N SER A 133 28.26 -10.36 13.01
CA SER A 133 29.02 -10.11 11.78
C SER A 133 28.66 -10.99 10.56
N PRO A 134 28.30 -12.30 10.68
CA PRO A 134 27.94 -13.13 9.51
C PRO A 134 26.52 -12.87 8.97
N ARG A 135 25.70 -12.11 9.70
CA ARG A 135 24.25 -11.92 9.48
C ARG A 135 23.89 -10.51 8.99
N LEU A 136 24.83 -9.57 9.09
CA LEU A 136 24.59 -8.16 8.79
C LEU A 136 24.27 -7.90 7.31
N ALA A 137 23.40 -6.93 7.06
CA ALA A 137 23.17 -6.36 5.73
C ALA A 137 24.39 -5.53 5.27
N LEU A 138 24.65 -5.52 3.96
CA LEU A 138 25.69 -4.67 3.38
C LEU A 138 25.31 -3.18 3.51
N LYS A 139 26.22 -2.37 4.07
CA LYS A 139 26.05 -0.91 4.12
C LYS A 139 26.27 -0.32 2.73
N ASN A 140 25.37 0.57 2.31
CA ASN A 140 25.37 1.17 0.98
C ASN A 140 26.70 1.86 0.61
N ASN A 141 27.35 2.53 1.58
CA ASN A 141 28.65 3.19 1.39
C ASN A 141 29.79 2.22 1.01
N GLN A 142 29.67 0.91 1.28
CA GLN A 142 30.65 -0.10 0.87
C GLN A 142 30.42 -0.62 -0.55
N ALA A 143 29.24 -0.40 -1.15
CA ALA A 143 28.91 -0.86 -2.50
C ALA A 143 29.58 -0.02 -3.61
N VAL A 144 29.94 1.23 -3.32
CA VAL A 144 30.54 2.20 -4.27
C VAL A 144 31.90 1.72 -4.81
N GLY A 145 32.60 0.82 -4.09
CA GLY A 145 33.90 0.29 -4.49
C GLY A 145 33.89 -0.88 -5.49
N ARG A 146 32.72 -1.45 -5.87
CA ARG A 146 32.65 -2.67 -6.70
C ARG A 146 31.81 -2.56 -7.98
N THR A 147 31.31 -1.37 -8.33
CA THR A 147 30.51 -1.14 -9.56
C THR A 147 31.16 -0.14 -10.52
N LYS A 148 32.47 -0.31 -10.75
CA LYS A 148 33.16 0.17 -11.96
C LYS A 148 33.36 -0.99 -12.93
N ASP A 149 32.27 -1.49 -13.50
CA ASP A 149 32.19 -2.12 -14.83
C ASP A 149 30.72 -2.49 -15.13
N LEU A 150 30.39 -2.74 -16.40
CA LEU A 150 29.01 -2.92 -16.93
C LEU A 150 28.15 -1.65 -17.01
N ARG A 151 28.72 -0.56 -17.56
CA ARG A 151 27.95 0.60 -18.04
C ARG A 151 27.56 0.42 -19.52
N THR A 152 26.65 -0.51 -19.81
CA THR A 152 26.20 -0.76 -21.19
C THR A 152 25.38 0.43 -21.72
N LYS A 153 25.85 1.01 -22.83
CA LYS A 153 25.24 2.20 -23.47
C LYS A 153 23.81 1.89 -23.94
N ARG A 154 22.85 2.76 -23.61
CA ARG A 154 21.55 2.77 -24.33
C ARG A 154 21.81 3.33 -25.73
N LYS A 155 21.48 2.56 -26.77
CA LYS A 155 21.56 3.04 -28.15
C LYS A 155 20.25 3.76 -28.49
N PHE A 156 20.38 5.00 -28.95
CA PHE A 156 19.29 5.77 -29.54
C PHE A 156 18.96 5.17 -30.92
N SER A 157 17.69 5.04 -31.26
CA SER A 157 17.26 4.70 -32.62
C SER A 157 16.76 5.97 -33.31
N LEU A 158 17.31 6.24 -34.50
CA LEU A 158 16.88 7.32 -35.39
C LEU A 158 16.71 6.69 -36.78
N ASP A 159 15.54 6.89 -37.39
CA ASP A 159 15.27 6.44 -38.76
C ASP A 159 16.05 7.29 -39.78
N GLY A 160 16.47 6.66 -40.87
CA GLY A 160 17.15 7.30 -42.00
C GLY A 160 17.08 6.37 -43.22
N VAL A 161 16.62 6.90 -44.35
CA VAL A 161 16.22 6.12 -45.53
C VAL A 161 17.36 6.01 -46.55
N GLU A 162 17.42 4.86 -47.24
CA GLU A 162 17.77 4.62 -48.66
C GLU A 162 18.63 3.36 -48.91
N SER A 163 18.41 2.77 -50.08
CA SER A 163 18.96 1.49 -50.60
C SER A 163 19.77 1.80 -51.89
N PRO A 164 20.31 0.85 -52.70
CA PRO A 164 20.25 -0.62 -52.64
C PRO A 164 21.58 -1.37 -52.96
N THR A 165 21.59 -2.71 -52.83
CA THR A 165 21.85 -3.73 -53.90
C THR A 165 22.15 -5.13 -53.31
N ALA A 166 21.38 -6.15 -53.75
CA ALA A 166 21.81 -7.51 -54.16
C ALA A 166 22.59 -8.42 -53.17
N GLU A 167 22.31 -9.72 -52.95
CA GLU A 167 21.32 -10.71 -53.46
C GLU A 167 20.84 -11.62 -52.28
N GLY A 168 19.77 -12.41 -52.44
CA GLY A 168 19.22 -13.32 -51.40
C GLY A 168 19.65 -14.79 -51.56
N PRO A 169 18.85 -15.81 -51.16
CA PRO A 169 17.62 -15.78 -50.34
C PRO A 169 17.57 -16.95 -49.30
N SER A 170 16.34 -17.34 -48.87
CA SER A 170 15.96 -18.58 -48.14
C SER A 170 15.95 -18.50 -46.58
N ASP A 171 14.91 -18.92 -45.84
CA ASP A 171 13.52 -19.29 -46.20
C ASP A 171 12.60 -19.38 -44.93
N LEU A 172 11.28 -19.59 -45.12
CA LEU A 172 10.27 -20.12 -44.17
C LEU A 172 9.56 -19.22 -43.13
N LYS A 173 8.50 -18.55 -43.62
CA LYS A 173 7.08 -18.64 -43.18
C LYS A 173 6.67 -18.45 -41.70
N CYS A 174 5.95 -17.35 -41.47
CA CYS A 174 4.95 -17.24 -40.39
C CYS A 174 3.69 -18.08 -40.66
N ARG A 175 2.94 -18.40 -39.59
CA ARG A 175 1.46 -18.51 -39.65
C ARG A 175 0.82 -17.93 -38.38
N VAL A 176 -0.01 -16.92 -38.58
CA VAL A 176 -1.03 -16.46 -37.63
C VAL A 176 -2.36 -17.09 -38.04
N THR A 177 -3.16 -17.52 -37.08
CA THR A 177 -4.63 -17.65 -37.23
C THR A 177 -5.29 -17.42 -35.88
N ALA A 178 -6.52 -16.91 -35.90
CA ALA A 178 -7.16 -16.29 -34.75
C ALA A 178 -8.62 -16.77 -34.58
N VAL A 179 -9.20 -16.43 -33.42
CA VAL A 179 -10.66 -16.34 -33.14
C VAL A 179 -11.47 -17.63 -33.20
N SER A 180 -12.13 -17.97 -32.08
CA SER A 180 -13.59 -18.17 -32.03
C SER A 180 -14.08 -18.28 -30.59
N CYS A 181 -15.28 -17.77 -30.33
CA CYS A 181 -16.04 -17.91 -29.10
C CYS A 181 -17.52 -18.10 -29.47
N ASP A 182 -18.21 -19.06 -28.85
CA ASP A 182 -19.62 -18.89 -28.48
C ASP A 182 -20.08 -19.89 -27.39
N ALA A 183 -21.23 -19.63 -26.80
CA ALA A 183 -21.74 -20.21 -25.56
C ALA A 183 -22.69 -21.43 -25.73
N THR A 184 -23.01 -22.13 -24.62
CA THR A 184 -24.38 -22.52 -24.21
C THR A 184 -24.37 -23.22 -22.83
N ALA A 185 -25.54 -23.40 -22.21
CA ALA A 185 -25.70 -23.72 -20.78
C ALA A 185 -26.22 -25.15 -20.45
N GLU A 186 -25.84 -25.63 -19.25
CA GLU A 186 -26.51 -26.53 -18.27
C GLU A 186 -27.80 -27.31 -18.67
N PRO A 187 -27.97 -28.60 -18.22
CA PRO A 187 -28.56 -28.81 -16.87
C PRO A 187 -28.25 -30.11 -16.06
N VAL A 188 -27.83 -29.92 -14.78
CA VAL A 188 -28.33 -30.49 -13.49
C VAL A 188 -28.63 -32.02 -13.26
N LYS A 189 -28.18 -32.51 -12.07
CA LYS A 189 -28.65 -33.66 -11.20
C LYS A 189 -27.76 -34.94 -11.19
N SER A 190 -27.59 -35.71 -10.09
CA SER A 190 -27.82 -35.55 -8.62
C SER A 190 -27.25 -36.76 -7.81
N ARG A 191 -27.32 -36.70 -6.46
CA ARG A 191 -26.95 -37.71 -5.39
C ARG A 191 -25.46 -37.85 -5.02
N GLY A 192 -25.06 -37.98 -3.73
CA GLY A 192 -25.75 -37.69 -2.45
C GLY A 192 -25.54 -38.69 -1.29
N LYS A 193 -25.44 -38.15 -0.04
CA LYS A 193 -25.25 -38.80 1.31
C LYS A 193 -23.82 -39.24 1.66
N GLY A 194 -23.34 -39.14 2.92
CA GLY A 194 -23.84 -38.63 4.22
C GLY A 194 -22.76 -38.89 5.31
N GLU A 195 -22.81 -38.48 6.58
CA GLU A 195 -23.79 -37.71 7.39
C GLU A 195 -23.13 -37.19 8.70
N ALA A 196 -23.85 -36.33 9.47
CA ALA A 196 -23.63 -35.64 10.76
C ALA A 196 -22.58 -36.17 11.80
N SER A 197 -22.09 -35.41 12.80
CA SER A 197 -22.60 -34.22 13.56
C SER A 197 -21.39 -33.40 14.15
N SER A 198 -21.44 -32.41 15.07
CA SER A 198 -22.44 -31.90 16.04
C SER A 198 -22.20 -30.41 16.46
N GLN A 199 -22.59 -30.03 17.70
CA GLN A 199 -22.44 -28.74 18.44
C GLN A 199 -22.58 -29.07 19.97
N PRO A 200 -22.54 -28.16 21.01
CA PRO A 200 -22.81 -26.69 21.02
C PRO A 200 -22.07 -25.76 22.06
N SER A 201 -22.16 -24.42 21.88
CA SER A 201 -22.36 -23.37 22.96
C SER A 201 -21.31 -23.17 24.11
N ARG A 202 -21.22 -22.10 24.94
CA ARG A 202 -21.81 -20.73 25.04
C ARG A 202 -21.06 -19.88 26.11
N CYS A 203 -21.08 -18.55 25.99
CA CYS A 203 -21.28 -17.54 27.07
C CYS A 203 -20.23 -17.17 28.17
N LEU A 204 -20.06 -15.84 28.33
CA LEU A 204 -19.99 -14.98 29.56
C LEU A 204 -18.68 -14.25 29.95
N CYS A 205 -18.82 -12.93 30.15
CA CYS A 205 -17.92 -12.03 30.88
C CYS A 205 -18.38 -11.83 32.34
N PRO A 206 -17.53 -11.25 33.22
CA PRO A 206 -18.00 -10.45 34.36
C PRO A 206 -17.56 -8.96 34.36
N LYS A 207 -18.32 -8.14 35.11
CA LYS A 207 -18.09 -6.72 35.50
C LYS A 207 -17.08 -6.61 36.68
N VAL A 208 -16.67 -5.47 37.27
CA VAL A 208 -17.40 -4.37 37.98
C VAL A 208 -16.37 -3.23 38.27
N THR A 209 -16.52 -1.95 37.87
CA THR A 209 -17.31 -0.78 38.40
C THR A 209 -16.83 -0.11 39.71
N SER A 210 -16.56 1.22 39.70
CA SER A 210 -16.83 2.27 40.76
C SER A 210 -16.12 3.60 40.39
N LEU A 211 -16.76 4.72 39.97
CA LEU A 211 -17.35 5.86 40.77
C LEU A 211 -16.31 6.69 41.56
N LYS A 212 -16.21 8.04 41.59
CA LYS A 212 -17.05 9.28 41.35
C LYS A 212 -16.10 10.48 40.99
N ALA A 213 -16.45 11.77 40.76
CA ALA A 213 -17.60 12.56 40.22
C ALA A 213 -17.23 14.10 40.27
N SER A 214 -18.21 15.03 40.06
CA SER A 214 -18.16 16.52 40.26
C SER A 214 -17.57 17.36 39.11
N ASP A 215 -18.37 17.99 38.21
CA ASP A 215 -19.13 19.29 38.30
C ASP A 215 -18.24 20.53 38.01
N LYS A 216 -18.58 21.58 37.23
CA LYS A 216 -19.81 22.08 36.55
C LYS A 216 -19.44 23.14 35.48
N ALA A 217 -20.18 23.30 34.37
CA ALA A 217 -20.56 24.61 33.77
C ALA A 217 -21.32 24.53 32.40
N THR A 218 -22.58 24.96 32.43
CA THR A 218 -23.42 25.68 31.43
C THR A 218 -22.96 25.96 29.98
N GLY A 219 -23.84 25.70 28.98
CA GLY A 219 -23.85 26.43 27.69
C GLY A 219 -24.48 25.68 26.49
N ASN A 220 -25.64 26.12 25.98
CA ASN A 220 -26.35 25.50 24.84
C ASN A 220 -25.91 26.06 23.46
N GLN A 221 -25.87 25.21 22.41
CA GLN A 221 -26.68 25.36 21.17
C GLN A 221 -26.54 24.15 20.21
N ALA A 222 -27.57 23.90 19.39
CA ALA A 222 -27.68 22.81 18.40
C ALA A 222 -26.93 23.15 17.09
N CYS A 223 -26.69 22.28 16.09
CA CYS A 223 -27.35 21.06 15.56
C CYS A 223 -26.33 20.30 14.65
N PRO A 224 -26.65 19.22 13.89
CA PRO A 224 -27.60 18.11 14.10
C PRO A 224 -26.88 16.73 14.09
N THR A 225 -27.37 15.74 14.86
CA THR A 225 -26.76 14.39 14.90
C THR A 225 -27.48 13.39 14.00
N LEU A 226 -26.70 12.70 13.17
CA LEU A 226 -27.11 11.62 12.27
C LEU A 226 -27.91 10.51 13.01
N PRO A 227 -29.14 10.17 12.59
CA PRO A 227 -29.89 9.07 13.20
C PRO A 227 -29.24 7.71 12.93
N LYS A 228 -28.99 6.99 14.02
CA LYS A 228 -28.58 5.58 14.06
C LYS A 228 -29.50 4.73 13.17
N VAL A 229 -28.93 3.97 12.25
CA VAL A 229 -29.66 2.91 11.53
C VAL A 229 -30.13 1.88 12.56
N ILE A 230 -31.44 1.82 12.78
CA ILE A 230 -32.08 0.79 13.58
C ILE A 230 -32.38 -0.38 12.63
N GLU A 231 -31.67 -1.49 12.79
CA GLU A 231 -32.05 -2.76 12.19
C GLU A 231 -33.38 -3.25 12.78
N LEU A 232 -34.49 -2.75 12.25
CA LEU A 232 -35.79 -3.38 12.43
C LEU A 232 -35.86 -4.63 11.55
N TYR A 233 -35.37 -5.75 12.09
CA TYR A 233 -35.66 -7.08 11.57
C TYR A 233 -37.18 -7.25 11.45
N PRO A 234 -37.76 -7.41 10.25
CA PRO A 234 -39.12 -7.88 10.12
C PRO A 234 -39.12 -9.31 10.65
N LYS A 235 -39.84 -9.56 11.75
CA LYS A 235 -40.14 -10.93 12.18
C LYS A 235 -40.79 -11.62 11.00
N LYS A 236 -40.15 -12.67 10.45
CA LYS A 236 -40.80 -13.61 9.54
C LYS A 236 -42.00 -14.20 10.28
N GLN A 237 -43.18 -13.64 10.06
CA GLN A 237 -44.41 -14.33 10.35
C GLN A 237 -44.41 -15.60 9.49
N LYS A 238 -44.93 -16.70 10.06
CA LYS A 238 -45.03 -17.97 9.37
C LYS A 238 -45.78 -17.76 8.06
N ALA A 239 -45.17 -18.11 6.93
CA ALA A 239 -45.95 -18.43 5.74
C ALA A 239 -47.01 -19.47 6.13
N ALA A 240 -48.26 -19.24 5.76
CA ALA A 240 -49.32 -20.23 5.95
C ALA A 240 -48.92 -21.52 5.21
N ASN A 241 -48.94 -22.65 5.91
CA ASN A 241 -48.50 -23.92 5.35
C ASN A 241 -49.43 -24.36 4.20
N PRO A 242 -48.95 -24.55 2.96
CA PRO A 242 -49.80 -25.01 1.84
C PRO A 242 -50.41 -26.40 2.04
N SER A 243 -49.88 -27.18 2.99
CA SER A 243 -50.41 -28.49 3.37
C SER A 243 -51.75 -28.42 4.12
N ALA A 244 -52.09 -27.30 4.75
CA ALA A 244 -53.36 -27.15 5.46
C ALA A 244 -54.55 -27.01 4.50
N SER A 245 -54.40 -26.25 3.41
CA SER A 245 -55.45 -26.04 2.41
C SER A 245 -55.67 -27.26 1.50
N GLN A 246 -54.63 -28.04 1.21
CA GLN A 246 -54.81 -29.36 0.57
C GLN A 246 -55.60 -30.33 1.47
N SER A 247 -55.30 -30.36 2.77
CA SER A 247 -56.02 -31.21 3.73
C SER A 247 -57.50 -30.83 3.89
N SER A 248 -57.83 -29.54 3.91
CA SER A 248 -59.22 -29.07 4.00
C SER A 248 -60.02 -29.32 2.72
N LEU A 249 -59.41 -29.16 1.54
CA LEU A 249 -60.06 -29.44 0.26
C LEU A 249 -60.36 -30.94 0.06
N GLU A 250 -59.44 -31.82 0.43
CA GLU A 250 -59.71 -33.27 0.40
C GLU A 250 -60.80 -33.67 1.40
N LEU A 251 -60.80 -33.11 2.61
CA LEU A 251 -61.88 -33.31 3.58
C LEU A 251 -63.23 -32.80 3.05
N PHE A 252 -63.25 -31.69 2.33
CA PHE A 252 -64.46 -31.17 1.66
C PHE A 252 -64.98 -32.15 0.59
N LYS A 253 -64.12 -32.67 -0.28
CA LYS A 253 -64.48 -33.68 -1.30
C LYS A 253 -65.05 -34.96 -0.67
N VAL A 254 -64.44 -35.44 0.41
CA VAL A 254 -64.90 -36.62 1.17
C VAL A 254 -66.28 -36.38 1.79
N ASN A 255 -66.48 -35.22 2.43
CA ASN A 255 -67.77 -34.84 3.02
C ASN A 255 -68.88 -34.74 1.95
N MET A 256 -68.63 -34.06 0.83
CA MET A 256 -69.59 -33.96 -0.27
C MET A 256 -69.96 -35.33 -0.84
N SER A 257 -68.97 -36.23 -0.97
CA SER A 257 -69.18 -37.61 -1.41
C SER A 257 -70.06 -38.42 -0.42
N ARG A 258 -69.97 -38.13 0.89
CA ARG A 258 -70.81 -38.75 1.92
C ARG A 258 -72.24 -38.22 1.89
N ILE A 259 -72.42 -36.90 1.77
CA ILE A 259 -73.74 -36.25 1.63
C ILE A 259 -74.48 -36.78 0.38
N LEU A 260 -73.78 -36.92 -0.75
CA LEU A 260 -74.32 -37.53 -1.97
C LEU A 260 -74.81 -38.97 -1.73
N LYS A 261 -74.00 -39.82 -1.08
CA LYS A 261 -74.38 -41.21 -0.75
C LYS A 261 -75.59 -41.29 0.16
N LEU A 262 -75.65 -40.47 1.23
CA LEU A 262 -76.79 -40.42 2.14
C LEU A 262 -78.07 -39.96 1.43
N LYS A 263 -77.98 -38.96 0.55
CA LYS A 263 -79.10 -38.49 -0.26
C LYS A 263 -79.64 -39.59 -1.18
N THR A 264 -78.77 -40.36 -1.84
CA THR A 264 -79.18 -41.52 -2.66
C THR A 264 -79.86 -42.60 -1.81
N GLN A 265 -79.26 -43.00 -0.68
CA GLN A 265 -79.83 -44.00 0.23
C GLN A 265 -81.20 -43.59 0.78
N MET A 266 -81.39 -42.30 1.08
CA MET A 266 -82.68 -41.75 1.51
C MET A 266 -83.75 -41.92 0.41
N TYR A 267 -83.45 -41.57 -0.84
CA TYR A 267 -84.39 -41.77 -1.96
C TYR A 267 -84.70 -43.24 -2.22
N GLU A 268 -83.70 -44.13 -2.19
CA GLU A 268 -83.89 -45.58 -2.34
C GLU A 268 -84.82 -46.15 -1.25
N LYS A 269 -84.56 -45.78 0.01
CA LYS A 269 -85.41 -46.16 1.16
C LYS A 269 -86.82 -45.58 1.05
N GLN A 270 -86.97 -44.36 0.54
CA GLN A 270 -88.27 -43.70 0.35
C GLN A 270 -89.10 -44.44 -0.71
N MET A 271 -88.48 -44.80 -1.84
CA MET A 271 -89.10 -45.63 -2.86
C MET A 271 -89.43 -47.05 -2.37
N ALA A 272 -88.59 -47.64 -1.51
CA ALA A 272 -88.86 -48.93 -0.88
C ALA A 272 -90.04 -48.89 0.13
N VAL A 273 -90.19 -47.81 0.90
CA VAL A 273 -91.39 -47.63 1.75
C VAL A 273 -92.65 -47.46 0.90
N LEU A 274 -92.58 -46.70 -0.20
CA LEU A 274 -93.70 -46.52 -1.12
C LEU A 274 -94.10 -47.82 -1.84
N SER A 275 -93.15 -48.67 -2.23
CA SER A 275 -93.45 -49.95 -2.87
C SER A 275 -94.08 -50.96 -1.91
N VAL A 276 -93.55 -51.09 -0.68
CA VAL A 276 -94.11 -51.96 0.36
C VAL A 276 -95.52 -51.50 0.79
N ARG A 277 -95.77 -50.18 0.87
CA ARG A 277 -97.10 -49.61 1.10
C ARG A 277 -98.10 -49.97 -0.02
N ARG A 278 -97.68 -50.02 -1.29
CA ARG A 278 -98.55 -50.43 -2.42
C ARG A 278 -98.89 -51.93 -2.44
N GLN A 279 -98.02 -52.80 -1.91
CA GLN A 279 -98.15 -54.25 -2.04
C GLN A 279 -98.95 -54.95 -0.92
N THR A 280 -99.31 -54.27 0.17
CA THR A 280 -99.81 -54.93 1.39
C THR A 280 -101.29 -54.62 1.70
N ARG A 281 -102.17 -55.64 1.78
CA ARG A 281 -103.61 -55.44 2.10
C ARG A 281 -104.05 -55.72 3.54
N LYS A 282 -103.22 -56.38 4.37
CA LYS A 282 -103.25 -56.43 5.87
C LYS A 282 -102.13 -57.36 6.35
N GLY A 283 -101.21 -56.89 7.22
CA GLY A 283 -100.21 -57.77 7.88
C GLY A 283 -98.86 -57.14 8.28
N ASN A 284 -98.27 -56.26 7.46
CA ASN A 284 -96.86 -55.84 7.62
C ASN A 284 -96.63 -54.45 8.27
N LEU A 285 -97.55 -53.97 9.10
CA LEU A 285 -97.48 -52.62 9.68
C LEU A 285 -96.17 -52.36 10.47
N LYS A 286 -95.70 -53.34 11.26
CA LYS A 286 -94.44 -53.24 12.04
C LYS A 286 -93.19 -53.05 11.16
N ARG A 287 -93.18 -53.57 9.92
CA ARG A 287 -92.06 -53.41 8.97
C ARG A 287 -92.07 -52.02 8.35
N ILE A 288 -93.25 -51.52 8.01
CA ILE A 288 -93.45 -50.16 7.46
C ILE A 288 -93.00 -49.10 8.48
N VAL A 289 -93.48 -49.20 9.73
CA VAL A 289 -93.08 -48.27 10.82
C VAL A 289 -91.56 -48.28 11.08
N ARG A 290 -90.90 -49.45 10.99
CA ARG A 290 -89.43 -49.52 11.10
C ARG A 290 -88.73 -48.77 9.97
N MET A 291 -89.14 -49.00 8.72
CA MET A 291 -88.53 -48.34 7.56
C MET A 291 -88.82 -46.84 7.53
N GLU A 292 -89.96 -46.39 8.07
CA GLU A 292 -90.29 -44.97 8.26
C GLU A 292 -89.41 -44.32 9.34
N LYS A 293 -89.12 -45.02 10.43
CA LYS A 293 -88.16 -44.56 11.45
C LYS A 293 -86.73 -44.47 10.90
N GLU A 294 -86.29 -45.48 10.15
CA GLU A 294 -85.00 -45.45 9.43
C GLU A 294 -84.90 -44.26 8.45
N LEU A 295 -85.99 -43.92 7.76
CA LEU A 295 -86.05 -42.74 6.89
C LEU A 295 -85.95 -41.43 7.65
N GLN A 296 -86.68 -41.29 8.77
CA GLN A 296 -86.63 -40.10 9.61
C GLN A 296 -85.22 -39.87 10.18
N ASP A 297 -84.53 -40.94 10.56
CA ASP A 297 -83.17 -40.88 11.10
C ASP A 297 -82.15 -40.52 10.00
N LEU A 298 -82.25 -41.12 8.81
CA LEU A 298 -81.44 -40.74 7.64
C LEU A 298 -81.66 -39.28 7.20
N GLN A 299 -82.91 -38.81 7.21
CA GLN A 299 -83.25 -37.42 6.87
C GLN A 299 -82.69 -36.43 7.90
N SER A 300 -82.73 -36.79 9.18
CA SER A 300 -82.13 -36.00 10.26
C SER A 300 -80.61 -35.93 10.14
N GLN A 301 -79.95 -37.06 9.82
CA GLN A 301 -78.50 -37.11 9.58
C GLN A 301 -78.10 -36.28 8.36
N LEU A 302 -78.80 -36.40 7.23
CA LEU A 302 -78.51 -35.62 6.02
C LEU A 302 -78.62 -34.11 6.28
N CYS A 303 -79.64 -33.68 7.01
CA CYS A 303 -79.82 -32.28 7.40
C CYS A 303 -78.67 -31.77 8.27
N ALA A 304 -78.27 -32.54 9.29
CA ALA A 304 -77.16 -32.18 10.18
C ALA A 304 -75.81 -32.09 9.44
N GLU A 305 -75.53 -33.03 8.52
CA GLU A 305 -74.31 -33.01 7.71
C GLU A 305 -74.28 -31.84 6.71
N GLN A 306 -75.43 -31.48 6.11
CA GLN A 306 -75.54 -30.32 5.24
C GLN A 306 -75.33 -29.00 6.01
N ALA A 307 -75.98 -28.83 7.17
CA ALA A 307 -75.80 -27.65 8.02
C ALA A 307 -74.34 -27.50 8.51
N GLN A 308 -73.70 -28.61 8.91
CA GLN A 308 -72.29 -28.59 9.30
C GLN A 308 -71.37 -28.21 8.13
N GLN A 309 -71.65 -28.68 6.92
CA GLN A 309 -70.84 -28.35 5.74
C GLN A 309 -71.01 -26.88 5.33
N GLN A 310 -72.24 -26.35 5.39
CA GLN A 310 -72.55 -24.96 5.07
C GLN A 310 -71.80 -23.99 6.00
N ALA A 311 -71.87 -24.19 7.32
CA ALA A 311 -71.18 -23.35 8.30
C ALA A 311 -69.64 -23.36 8.12
N ARG A 312 -69.07 -24.47 7.61
CA ARG A 312 -67.62 -24.55 7.28
C ARG A 312 -67.25 -23.73 6.04
N VAL A 313 -68.15 -23.64 5.06
CA VAL A 313 -67.93 -22.81 3.86
C VAL A 313 -67.98 -21.34 4.24
N GLU A 314 -69.01 -20.92 4.99
CA GLU A 314 -69.16 -19.54 5.46
C GLU A 314 -67.96 -19.09 6.32
N GLN A 315 -67.42 -20.00 7.16
CA GLN A 315 -66.19 -19.72 7.92
C GLN A 315 -64.97 -19.54 7.01
N LEU A 316 -64.82 -20.36 5.97
CA LEU A 316 -63.70 -20.25 5.01
C LEU A 316 -63.78 -18.97 4.18
N GLU A 317 -64.96 -18.63 3.67
CA GLU A 317 -65.21 -17.40 2.91
C GLU A 317 -64.82 -16.16 3.72
N LYS A 318 -65.20 -16.12 5.01
CA LYS A 318 -64.79 -15.05 5.92
C LYS A 318 -63.27 -14.97 6.09
N THR A 319 -62.58 -16.10 6.28
CA THR A 319 -61.11 -16.09 6.41
C THR A 319 -60.41 -15.63 5.13
N PHE A 320 -60.93 -15.97 3.94
CA PHE A 320 -60.36 -15.48 2.68
C PHE A 320 -60.51 -13.96 2.52
N GLN A 321 -61.66 -13.39 2.88
CA GLN A 321 -61.86 -11.93 2.84
C GLN A 321 -60.95 -11.18 3.82
N GLU A 322 -60.71 -11.75 5.01
CA GLU A 322 -59.78 -11.20 6.00
C GLU A 322 -58.31 -11.26 5.51
N GLU A 323 -57.91 -12.34 4.84
CA GLU A 323 -56.57 -12.48 4.23
C GLU A 323 -56.38 -11.56 3.01
N GLU A 324 -57.39 -11.39 2.16
CA GLU A 324 -57.36 -10.51 0.97
C GLU A 324 -57.15 -9.04 1.36
N HIS A 325 -57.91 -8.53 2.34
CA HIS A 325 -57.71 -7.19 2.88
C HIS A 325 -56.34 -7.02 3.56
N HIS A 326 -55.82 -8.06 4.23
CA HIS A 326 -54.49 -8.01 4.84
C HIS A 326 -53.37 -7.95 3.80
N LEU A 327 -53.52 -8.62 2.65
CA LEU A 327 -52.56 -8.57 1.55
C LEU A 327 -52.53 -7.19 0.88
N GLN A 328 -53.69 -6.60 0.57
CA GLN A 328 -53.77 -5.23 0.04
C GLN A 328 -53.14 -4.19 0.98
N GLY A 329 -53.25 -4.38 2.30
CA GLY A 329 -52.61 -3.51 3.28
C GLY A 329 -51.08 -3.61 3.35
N LEU A 330 -50.47 -4.67 2.81
CA LEU A 330 -49.02 -4.85 2.75
C LEU A 330 -48.41 -4.26 1.47
N GLU A 331 -49.15 -4.18 0.37
CA GLU A 331 -48.76 -3.53 -0.90
C GLU A 331 -48.85 -2.00 -0.83
N THR A 332 -48.24 -1.39 0.20
CA THR A 332 -48.18 0.07 0.33
C THR A 332 -47.10 0.67 -0.58
N GLU A 333 -47.48 0.89 -1.85
CA GLU A 333 -46.64 1.44 -2.92
C GLU A 333 -45.82 2.69 -2.51
N GLN A 334 -46.37 3.50 -1.60
CA GLN A 334 -45.75 4.71 -1.06
C GLN A 334 -44.32 4.47 -0.53
N GLY A 335 -44.09 3.37 0.18
CA GLY A 335 -42.76 3.06 0.74
C GLY A 335 -41.73 2.71 -0.35
N GLU A 336 -42.16 1.99 -1.39
CA GLU A 336 -41.29 1.62 -2.51
C GLU A 336 -40.97 2.82 -3.40
N GLN A 337 -41.94 3.73 -3.60
CA GLN A 337 -41.73 4.97 -4.36
C GLN A 337 -40.76 5.92 -3.64
N ASP A 338 -40.91 6.11 -2.32
CA ASP A 338 -39.97 6.93 -1.52
C ASP A 338 -38.55 6.34 -1.55
N LEU A 339 -38.40 5.02 -1.44
CA LEU A 339 -37.10 4.32 -1.57
C LEU A 339 -36.47 4.49 -2.97
N LYS A 340 -37.27 4.41 -4.03
CA LYS A 340 -36.80 4.67 -5.42
C LYS A 340 -36.36 6.13 -5.59
N GLN A 341 -37.10 7.09 -5.02
CA GLN A 341 -36.76 8.51 -5.06
C GLN A 341 -35.44 8.79 -4.33
N GLN A 342 -35.26 8.23 -3.13
CA GLN A 342 -34.02 8.36 -2.35
C GLN A 342 -32.81 7.74 -3.07
N LEU A 343 -32.98 6.56 -3.68
CA LEU A 343 -31.93 5.91 -4.47
C LEU A 343 -31.54 6.75 -5.70
N ALA A 344 -32.51 7.31 -6.41
CA ALA A 344 -32.26 8.19 -7.55
C ALA A 344 -31.49 9.46 -7.14
N GLN A 345 -31.88 10.09 -6.03
CA GLN A 345 -31.17 11.26 -5.50
C GLN A 345 -29.73 10.91 -5.09
N ALA A 346 -29.52 9.83 -4.35
CA ALA A 346 -28.18 9.40 -3.92
C ALA A 346 -27.26 9.09 -5.13
N LEU A 347 -27.79 8.48 -6.19
CA LEU A 347 -27.05 8.23 -7.43
C LEU A 347 -26.70 9.53 -8.18
N GLN A 348 -27.59 10.53 -8.15
CA GLN A 348 -27.33 11.85 -8.74
C GLN A 348 -26.24 12.62 -7.97
N GLU A 349 -26.31 12.62 -6.64
CA GLU A 349 -25.29 13.23 -5.77
C GLU A 349 -23.92 12.57 -5.96
N HIS A 350 -23.87 11.23 -6.00
CA HIS A 350 -22.64 10.49 -6.28
C HIS A 350 -22.06 10.80 -7.67
N ARG A 351 -22.90 10.98 -8.70
CA ARG A 351 -22.43 11.42 -10.03
C ARG A 351 -21.83 12.82 -9.98
N ALA A 352 -22.47 13.77 -9.31
CA ALA A 352 -21.98 15.14 -9.20
C ALA A 352 -20.61 15.21 -8.49
N LEU A 353 -20.45 14.46 -7.39
CA LEU A 353 -19.18 14.32 -6.66
C LEU A 353 -18.07 13.74 -7.55
N MET A 354 -18.37 12.70 -8.33
CA MET A 354 -17.42 12.11 -9.28
C MET A 354 -17.01 13.08 -10.39
N GLU A 355 -17.93 13.93 -10.87
CA GLU A 355 -17.63 14.98 -11.86
C GLU A 355 -16.76 16.12 -11.29
N GLU A 356 -16.96 16.49 -10.03
CA GLU A 356 -16.13 17.46 -9.32
C GLU A 356 -14.73 16.92 -9.03
N LEU A 357 -14.62 15.67 -8.56
CA LEU A 357 -13.34 14.99 -8.36
C LEU A 357 -12.56 14.86 -9.67
N ASN A 358 -13.23 14.55 -10.79
CA ASN A 358 -12.61 14.51 -12.11
C ASN A 358 -12.16 15.89 -12.64
N ARG A 359 -12.87 16.97 -12.30
CA ARG A 359 -12.43 18.34 -12.59
C ARG A 359 -11.16 18.68 -11.79
N SER A 360 -11.20 18.48 -10.48
CA SER A 360 -10.07 18.67 -9.56
C SER A 360 -8.83 17.88 -10.00
N LYS A 361 -8.99 16.61 -10.36
CA LYS A 361 -7.91 15.77 -10.91
C LYS A 361 -7.25 16.39 -12.15
N LYS A 362 -8.04 16.85 -13.13
CA LYS A 362 -7.52 17.48 -14.35
C LYS A 362 -6.75 18.77 -14.05
N ASP A 363 -7.17 19.53 -13.05
CA ASP A 363 -6.47 20.76 -12.68
C ASP A 363 -5.15 20.46 -11.95
N PHE A 364 -5.10 19.44 -11.09
CA PHE A 364 -3.84 18.92 -10.54
C PHE A 364 -2.89 18.39 -11.63
N GLU A 365 -3.40 17.66 -12.63
CA GLU A 365 -2.60 17.17 -13.77
C GLU A 365 -1.94 18.34 -14.54
N LYS A 366 -2.68 19.44 -14.81
CA LYS A 366 -2.13 20.66 -15.43
C LYS A 366 -1.04 21.30 -14.57
N ILE A 367 -1.26 21.41 -13.25
CA ILE A 367 -0.28 22.01 -12.32
C ILE A 367 1.02 21.18 -12.32
N ILE A 368 0.91 19.86 -12.26
CA ILE A 368 2.06 18.94 -12.33
C ILE A 368 2.79 19.09 -13.67
N GLN A 369 2.06 19.16 -14.79
CA GLN A 369 2.66 19.35 -16.11
C GLN A 369 3.40 20.69 -16.23
N ALA A 370 2.83 21.78 -15.72
CA ALA A 370 3.46 23.09 -15.70
C ALA A 370 4.74 23.10 -14.85
N LYS A 371 4.69 22.52 -13.64
CA LYS A 371 5.85 22.43 -12.74
C LYS A 371 6.96 21.52 -13.28
N ASN A 372 6.63 20.45 -13.97
CA ASN A 372 7.62 19.62 -14.66
C ASN A 372 8.31 20.39 -15.80
N LYS A 373 7.57 21.21 -16.57
CA LYS A 373 8.16 22.04 -17.63
C LYS A 373 9.12 23.09 -17.07
N GLU A 374 8.74 23.76 -15.99
CA GLU A 374 9.59 24.72 -15.25
C GLU A 374 10.87 24.05 -14.70
N LEU A 375 10.75 22.80 -14.23
CA LEU A 375 11.89 22.01 -13.75
C LEU A 375 12.85 21.61 -14.88
N GLU A 376 12.37 21.24 -16.07
CA GLU A 376 13.28 20.96 -17.20
C GLU A 376 13.97 22.24 -17.70
N GLN A 377 13.26 23.37 -17.78
CA GLN A 377 13.87 24.66 -18.15
C GLN A 377 15.01 25.07 -17.19
N THR A 378 14.77 24.97 -15.88
CA THR A 378 15.79 25.30 -14.86
C THR A 378 16.96 24.30 -14.84
N LYS A 379 16.76 23.04 -15.24
CA LYS A 379 17.87 22.10 -15.48
C LYS A 379 18.69 22.49 -16.70
N GLU A 380 18.06 22.77 -17.83
CA GLU A 380 18.76 23.18 -19.06
C GLU A 380 19.59 24.45 -18.84
N GLU A 381 19.04 25.45 -18.13
CA GLU A 381 19.77 26.67 -17.77
C GLU A 381 20.96 26.36 -16.85
N LYS A 382 20.76 25.51 -15.84
CA LYS A 382 21.84 25.08 -14.94
C LYS A 382 22.93 24.30 -15.66
N GLU A 383 22.58 23.43 -16.61
CA GLU A 383 23.54 22.69 -17.42
C GLU A 383 24.34 23.62 -18.35
N LYS A 384 23.70 24.62 -18.97
CA LYS A 384 24.38 25.66 -19.77
C LYS A 384 25.37 26.48 -18.91
N VAL A 385 24.95 26.93 -17.73
CA VAL A 385 25.82 27.67 -16.79
C VAL A 385 26.97 26.79 -16.28
N GLN A 386 26.72 25.51 -16.02
CA GLN A 386 27.76 24.57 -15.60
C GLN A 386 28.78 24.31 -16.71
N ALA A 387 28.34 24.15 -17.97
CA ALA A 387 29.22 23.99 -19.11
C ALA A 387 30.10 25.23 -19.35
N GLN A 388 29.52 26.44 -19.30
CA GLN A 388 30.27 27.70 -19.39
C GLN A 388 31.30 27.84 -18.26
N LYS A 389 30.95 27.43 -17.03
CA LYS A 389 31.88 27.42 -15.90
C LYS A 389 33.04 26.44 -16.12
N GLU A 390 32.77 25.26 -16.66
CA GLU A 390 33.78 24.24 -16.95
C GLU A 390 34.73 24.67 -18.07
N GLU A 391 34.21 25.31 -19.12
CA GLU A 391 34.99 25.94 -20.20
C GLU A 391 35.94 27.03 -19.66
N VAL A 392 35.44 27.95 -18.83
CA VAL A 392 36.26 29.00 -18.20
C VAL A 392 37.33 28.41 -17.28
N LEU A 393 36.99 27.39 -16.48
CA LEU A 393 37.96 26.70 -15.62
C LEU A 393 39.04 25.97 -16.44
N SER A 394 38.66 25.35 -17.55
CA SER A 394 39.60 24.70 -18.47
C SER A 394 40.59 25.72 -19.06
N HIS A 395 40.11 26.89 -19.49
CA HIS A 395 40.98 27.94 -20.02
C HIS A 395 41.92 28.53 -18.95
N VAL A 396 41.45 28.71 -17.72
CA VAL A 396 42.32 29.16 -16.60
C VAL A 396 43.40 28.13 -16.28
N ASN A 397 43.09 26.83 -16.35
CA ASN A 397 44.08 25.77 -16.12
C ASN A 397 45.14 25.73 -17.23
N ASP A 398 44.74 25.89 -18.50
CA ASP A 398 45.63 25.94 -19.66
C ASP A 398 46.66 27.10 -19.56
N VAL A 399 46.21 28.30 -19.19
CA VAL A 399 47.10 29.46 -18.96
C VAL A 399 48.08 29.20 -17.82
N LEU A 400 47.64 28.56 -16.73
CA LEU A 400 48.51 28.23 -15.60
C LEU A 400 49.57 27.20 -15.96
N GLU A 401 49.20 26.14 -16.67
CA GLU A 401 50.09 25.05 -17.04
C GLU A 401 51.12 25.46 -18.10
N ASN A 402 50.72 26.25 -19.11
CA ASN A 402 51.60 26.62 -20.21
C ASN A 402 52.45 27.87 -19.93
N GLU A 403 51.89 28.92 -19.32
CA GLU A 403 52.53 30.25 -19.26
C GLU A 403 53.13 30.61 -17.89
N LEU A 404 52.68 29.95 -16.81
CA LEU A 404 52.98 30.35 -15.42
C LEU A 404 53.81 29.33 -14.63
N GLN A 405 54.39 28.34 -15.30
CA GLN A 405 55.29 27.35 -14.69
C GLN A 405 56.78 27.75 -14.76
N CYS A 406 57.52 27.45 -13.69
CA CYS A 406 58.97 27.62 -13.66
C CYS A 406 59.68 26.41 -14.27
N VAL A 407 60.35 26.59 -15.41
CA VAL A 407 61.11 25.56 -16.14
C VAL A 407 62.15 24.78 -15.31
N ILE A 408 62.60 25.32 -14.17
CA ILE A 408 63.57 24.65 -13.28
C ILE A 408 62.90 23.58 -12.41
N CYS A 409 61.65 23.79 -11.97
CA CYS A 409 60.98 22.90 -11.03
C CYS A 409 59.62 22.36 -11.50
N SER A 410 59.12 22.77 -12.66
CA SER A 410 57.82 22.38 -13.24
C SER A 410 56.64 22.61 -12.29
N GLU A 411 56.71 23.72 -11.52
CA GLU A 411 55.67 24.18 -10.60
C GLU A 411 55.33 25.63 -10.93
N TYR A 412 54.11 26.07 -10.62
CA TYR A 412 53.72 27.48 -10.77
C TYR A 412 54.66 28.40 -9.99
N PHE A 413 55.01 29.57 -10.56
CA PHE A 413 56.00 30.46 -9.94
C PHE A 413 55.69 30.74 -8.46
N ILE A 414 56.71 30.59 -7.62
CA ILE A 414 56.71 30.90 -6.19
C ILE A 414 57.70 32.04 -6.00
N GLU A 415 57.19 33.20 -5.60
CA GLU A 415 57.93 34.46 -5.48
C GLU A 415 58.67 34.74 -6.80
N ALA A 416 57.89 35.03 -7.84
CA ALA A 416 58.36 35.14 -9.21
C ALA A 416 59.44 36.23 -9.34
N VAL A 417 60.58 35.87 -9.94
CA VAL A 417 61.71 36.76 -10.21
C VAL A 417 61.98 36.78 -11.72
N THR A 418 61.90 37.97 -12.31
CA THR A 418 62.24 38.23 -13.71
C THR A 418 63.66 38.78 -13.79
N LEU A 419 64.44 38.30 -14.77
CA LEU A 419 65.83 38.71 -15.01
C LEU A 419 65.91 39.87 -16.02
N ASN A 420 67.09 40.49 -16.13
CA ASN A 420 67.44 41.45 -17.21
C ASN A 420 67.10 40.95 -18.63
N CYS A 421 67.16 39.63 -18.86
CA CYS A 421 66.77 38.99 -20.12
C CYS A 421 65.27 38.66 -20.26
N ALA A 422 64.39 39.25 -19.45
CA ALA A 422 62.93 39.07 -19.39
C ALA A 422 62.39 37.66 -19.05
N HIS A 423 63.26 36.66 -18.87
CA HIS A 423 62.87 35.31 -18.41
C HIS A 423 62.56 35.32 -16.91
N SER A 424 61.53 34.57 -16.50
CA SER A 424 61.05 34.49 -15.12
C SER A 424 61.24 33.10 -14.50
N PHE A 425 61.53 33.07 -13.20
CA PHE A 425 61.81 31.87 -12.41
C PHE A 425 61.27 32.03 -10.98
N CYS A 426 61.13 30.96 -10.20
CA CYS A 426 60.92 31.09 -8.76
C CYS A 426 62.18 31.68 -8.09
N SER A 427 62.01 32.59 -7.13
CA SER A 427 63.10 33.21 -6.35
C SER A 427 64.11 32.18 -5.83
N PHE A 428 63.62 31.10 -5.21
CA PHE A 428 64.42 29.98 -4.72
C PHE A 428 65.21 29.31 -5.86
N CYS A 429 64.54 28.93 -6.95
CA CYS A 429 65.13 28.15 -8.04
C CYS A 429 66.25 28.90 -8.77
N ILE A 430 66.08 30.21 -9.01
CA ILE A 430 67.14 30.99 -9.66
C ILE A 430 68.30 31.31 -8.72
N SER A 431 68.02 31.52 -7.42
CA SER A 431 69.07 31.66 -6.41
C SER A 431 69.90 30.38 -6.26
N GLU A 432 69.26 29.21 -6.34
CA GLU A 432 69.94 27.90 -6.33
C GLU A 432 70.82 27.68 -7.57
N TRP A 433 70.35 28.11 -8.75
CA TRP A 433 71.11 28.06 -10.00
C TRP A 433 72.32 29.00 -9.98
N MET A 434 72.15 30.23 -9.48
CA MET A 434 73.21 31.25 -9.40
C MET A 434 74.40 30.83 -8.52
N LYS A 435 74.22 29.89 -7.58
CA LYS A 435 75.34 29.26 -6.83
C LYS A 435 76.31 28.49 -7.73
N ARG A 436 75.87 28.09 -8.93
CA ARG A 436 76.64 27.29 -9.90
C ARG A 436 77.04 28.08 -11.13
N LYS A 437 76.14 28.91 -11.65
CA LYS A 437 76.36 29.73 -12.86
C LYS A 437 75.57 31.03 -12.83
N LEU A 438 76.19 32.13 -13.24
CA LEU A 438 75.56 33.45 -13.37
C LEU A 438 74.97 33.69 -14.78
N GLU A 439 74.55 32.64 -15.47
CA GLU A 439 73.90 32.68 -16.80
C GLU A 439 72.40 32.33 -16.69
N CYS A 440 71.54 32.93 -17.50
CA CYS A 440 70.12 32.60 -17.57
C CYS A 440 69.90 31.13 -18.00
N PRO A 441 69.13 30.31 -17.26
CA PRO A 441 68.86 28.91 -17.62
C PRO A 441 68.25 28.69 -19.02
N ILE A 442 67.51 29.67 -19.54
CA ILE A 442 66.81 29.57 -20.83
C ILE A 442 67.67 30.10 -21.98
N CYS A 443 68.10 31.38 -21.90
CA CYS A 443 68.78 32.06 -23.00
C CYS A 443 70.30 32.24 -22.84
N ARG A 444 70.88 31.79 -21.70
CA ARG A 444 72.32 31.84 -21.38
C ARG A 444 72.98 33.22 -21.40
N LYS A 445 72.19 34.31 -21.39
CA LYS A 445 72.70 35.66 -21.13
C LYS A 445 73.12 35.82 -19.67
N ASP A 446 74.13 36.63 -19.40
CA ASP A 446 74.60 36.92 -18.05
C ASP A 446 73.53 37.64 -17.21
N ILE A 447 73.46 37.28 -15.93
CA ILE A 447 72.45 37.79 -14.99
C ILE A 447 72.96 39.07 -14.31
N GLU A 448 72.58 40.22 -14.85
CA GLU A 448 72.96 41.54 -14.33
C GLU A 448 72.00 42.07 -13.27
N SER A 449 70.70 41.73 -13.40
CA SER A 449 69.66 42.18 -12.48
C SER A 449 68.55 41.14 -12.30
N ARG A 450 67.86 41.25 -11.16
CA ARG A 450 66.74 40.40 -10.75
C ARG A 450 65.67 41.26 -10.08
N THR A 451 64.42 41.10 -10.48
CA THR A 451 63.30 41.90 -10.00
C THR A 451 62.12 40.99 -9.66
N HIS A 452 61.55 41.15 -8.46
CA HIS A 452 60.35 40.41 -8.07
C HIS A 452 59.12 40.92 -8.84
N SER A 453 58.36 40.00 -9.44
CA SER A 453 57.17 40.31 -10.21
C SER A 453 55.91 40.06 -9.39
N LEU A 454 55.53 41.07 -8.60
CA LEU A 454 54.28 41.07 -7.82
C LEU A 454 53.04 40.85 -8.69
N VAL A 455 53.09 41.19 -9.98
CA VAL A 455 51.98 40.95 -10.92
C VAL A 455 51.80 39.45 -11.16
N LEU A 456 52.90 38.72 -11.42
CA LEU A 456 52.85 37.26 -11.61
C LEU A 456 52.42 36.55 -10.31
N ASP A 457 52.99 36.93 -9.17
CA ASP A 457 52.62 36.33 -7.87
C ASP A 457 51.13 36.55 -7.55
N ASN A 458 50.63 37.78 -7.71
CA ASN A 458 49.21 38.09 -7.47
C ASN A 458 48.27 37.40 -8.47
N CYS A 459 48.69 37.26 -9.73
CA CYS A 459 47.93 36.56 -10.76
C CYS A 459 47.81 35.07 -10.43
N ILE A 460 48.94 34.40 -10.18
CA ILE A 460 49.01 32.97 -9.86
C ILE A 460 48.23 32.67 -8.58
N ASN A 461 48.37 33.47 -7.53
CA ASN A 461 47.65 33.23 -6.28
C ASN A 461 46.12 33.31 -6.49
N LYS A 462 45.62 34.34 -7.19
CA LYS A 462 44.19 34.48 -7.51
C LYS A 462 43.65 33.37 -8.42
N MET A 463 44.45 32.89 -9.36
CA MET A 463 44.04 31.77 -10.24
C MET A 463 44.04 30.45 -9.46
N VAL A 464 45.08 30.18 -8.67
CA VAL A 464 45.22 28.96 -7.86
C VAL A 464 44.13 28.85 -6.80
N ASP A 465 43.64 29.96 -6.23
CA ASP A 465 42.49 29.96 -5.31
C ASP A 465 41.23 29.31 -5.87
N ASN A 466 41.06 29.32 -7.19
CA ASN A 466 39.90 28.77 -7.91
C ASN A 466 40.09 27.31 -8.39
N LEU A 467 41.24 26.70 -8.13
CA LEU A 467 41.56 25.32 -8.53
C LEU A 467 41.15 24.29 -7.46
N SER A 468 41.45 23.01 -7.75
CA SER A 468 41.26 21.91 -6.80
C SER A 468 41.99 22.15 -5.46
N SER A 469 41.49 21.53 -4.39
CA SER A 469 42.14 21.57 -3.08
C SER A 469 43.56 20.99 -3.12
N GLU A 470 43.76 19.94 -3.90
CA GLU A 470 45.05 19.25 -4.08
C GLU A 470 46.15 20.18 -4.61
N VAL A 471 45.84 20.97 -5.65
CA VAL A 471 46.80 21.93 -6.25
C VAL A 471 47.15 23.05 -5.26
N ARG A 472 46.17 23.54 -4.51
CA ARG A 472 46.37 24.55 -3.45
C ARG A 472 47.22 24.02 -2.30
N GLU A 473 46.99 22.78 -1.88
CA GLU A 473 47.76 22.12 -0.83
C GLU A 473 49.21 21.87 -1.26
N ARG A 474 49.44 21.32 -2.47
CA ARG A 474 50.78 21.16 -3.06
C ARG A 474 51.56 22.47 -3.09
N ARG A 475 50.96 23.56 -3.59
CA ARG A 475 51.58 24.90 -3.59
C ARG A 475 51.89 25.38 -2.16
N SER A 476 51.00 25.12 -1.20
CA SER A 476 51.18 25.53 0.20
C SER A 476 52.31 24.77 0.91
N ILE A 477 52.51 23.50 0.57
CA ILE A 477 53.65 22.69 1.03
C ILE A 477 54.96 23.25 0.48
N LEU A 478 55.05 23.43 -0.85
CA LEU A 478 56.24 23.97 -1.51
C LEU A 478 56.62 25.38 -1.03
N LEU A 479 55.62 26.23 -0.74
CA LEU A 479 55.82 27.55 -0.12
C LEU A 479 56.44 27.45 1.27
N ARG A 480 56.03 26.46 2.07
CA ARG A 480 56.55 26.24 3.44
C ARG A 480 57.98 25.70 3.40
N GLU A 481 58.23 24.70 2.57
CA GLU A 481 59.56 24.08 2.41
C GLU A 481 60.61 25.13 1.99
N ARG A 482 60.32 25.89 0.92
CA ARG A 482 61.25 26.90 0.38
C ARG A 482 61.48 28.09 1.31
N LYS A 483 60.51 28.43 2.18
CA LYS A 483 60.70 29.43 3.24
C LYS A 483 61.54 28.90 4.41
N GLY A 484 61.46 27.61 4.71
CA GLY A 484 62.29 26.97 5.73
C GLY A 484 63.77 26.83 5.36
N THR A 485 64.12 26.89 4.07
CA THR A 485 65.52 26.74 3.59
C THR A 485 66.28 28.08 3.46
N LEU A 486 65.69 29.21 3.88
CA LEU A 486 66.26 30.56 3.72
C LEU A 486 66.94 31.10 5.01
N TYR A 487 67.20 30.23 6.00
CA TYR A 487 67.86 30.54 7.26
C TYR A 487 68.97 29.53 7.58
#